data_AF-A0A177QWS6-F1
#
_entry.id   AF-A0A177QWS6-F1
#
_cell.length_a   1.000
_cell.length_b   1.000
_cell.length_c   1.000
_cell.angle_alpha   90.00
_cell.angle_beta   90.00
_cell.angle_gamma   90.00
#
_symmetry.space_group_name_H-M   'P 1'
#
loop_
_entity.id
_entity.type
_entity.pdbx_description
1 polymer ?
#
loop_
_entity_poly.entity_id
_entity_poly.type
_entity_poly.pdbx_seq_one_letter_code
_entity_poly.pdbx_strand_id
1 'polypeptide(L)'
;MQQALQRGFTLIELVTVIVILGILAAVAVPQFTDLSTNARLAVNQAACGALQSSAVLLYGSNNTRSSYSVITAATTVQRGTTTVGTFSGTCTAPVFTNTTVTPNVATNCSTIPAAFCI
;
A
#
# COMPACT_ATOMS: atom_id res chain seq x y z
N MET A 1 -54.89 -32.47 1.51
CA MET A 1 -53.45 -32.18 1.62
C MET A 1 -53.03 -31.43 0.36
N GLN A 2 -52.93 -30.10 0.43
CA GLN A 2 -52.49 -29.30 -0.71
C GLN A 2 -50.98 -29.51 -0.86
N GLN A 3 -50.57 -30.24 -1.90
CA GLN A 3 -49.17 -30.45 -2.21
C GLN A 3 -48.57 -29.12 -2.69
N ALA A 4 -47.65 -28.56 -1.91
CA ALA A 4 -46.84 -27.43 -2.34
C ALA A 4 -46.00 -27.89 -3.54
N LEU A 5 -46.27 -27.33 -4.72
CA LEU A 5 -45.51 -27.60 -5.93
C LEU A 5 -44.07 -27.12 -5.71
N GLN A 6 -43.14 -28.05 -5.46
CA GLN A 6 -41.72 -27.75 -5.36
C GLN A 6 -41.23 -27.22 -6.70
N ARG A 7 -41.07 -25.89 -6.79
CA ARG A 7 -40.45 -25.23 -7.93
C ARG A 7 -38.95 -25.49 -7.86
N GLY A 8 -38.47 -26.49 -8.59
CA GLY A 8 -37.05 -26.71 -8.82
C GLY A 8 -36.44 -25.54 -9.61
N PHE A 9 -35.17 -25.25 -9.34
CA PHE A 9 -34.36 -24.30 -10.11
C PHE A 9 -34.25 -24.79 -11.55
N THR A 10 -34.48 -23.92 -12.54
CA THR A 10 -34.40 -24.34 -13.95
C THR A 10 -32.95 -24.32 -14.43
N LEU A 11 -32.59 -25.23 -15.35
CA LEU A 11 -31.24 -25.25 -15.94
C LEU A 11 -30.89 -23.90 -16.61
N ILE A 12 -31.87 -23.26 -17.25
CA ILE A 12 -31.68 -21.97 -17.89
C ILE A 12 -31.37 -20.86 -16.87
N GLU A 13 -31.99 -20.89 -15.70
CA GLU A 13 -31.77 -19.91 -14.63
C GLU A 13 -30.36 -20.02 -14.04
N LEU A 14 -29.82 -21.24 -13.95
CA LEU A 14 -28.43 -21.44 -13.54
C LEU A 14 -27.46 -20.94 -14.63
N VAL A 15 -27.75 -21.22 -15.91
CA VAL A 15 -26.91 -20.79 -17.04
C VAL A 15 -26.90 -19.27 -17.21
N THR A 16 -28.04 -18.59 -17.12
CA THR A 16 -28.06 -17.12 -17.25
C THR A 16 -27.33 -16.44 -16.10
N VAL A 17 -27.41 -16.97 -14.88
CA VAL A 17 -26.68 -16.42 -13.71
C VAL A 17 -25.17 -16.50 -13.91
N ILE A 18 -24.62 -17.64 -14.34
CA ILE A 18 -23.16 -17.75 -14.56
C ILE A 18 -22.68 -16.85 -15.70
N VAL A 19 -23.52 -16.62 -16.73
CA VAL A 19 -23.20 -15.68 -17.83
C VAL A 19 -23.14 -14.25 -17.31
N ILE A 20 -24.13 -13.82 -16.51
CA ILE A 20 -24.14 -12.47 -15.92
C ILE A 20 -22.94 -12.29 -14.98
N LEU A 21 -22.68 -13.26 -14.09
CA LEU A 21 -21.53 -13.22 -13.19
C LEU A 21 -20.19 -13.22 -13.96
N GLY A 22 -20.11 -13.92 -15.08
CA GLY A 22 -18.93 -13.90 -15.96
C GLY A 22 -18.63 -12.52 -16.53
N ILE A 23 -19.65 -11.80 -17.01
CA ILE A 23 -19.51 -10.43 -17.54
C ILE A 23 -19.09 -9.47 -16.42
N LEU A 24 -19.74 -9.54 -15.25
CA LEU A 24 -19.41 -8.70 -14.11
C LEU A 24 -17.97 -8.95 -13.62
N ALA A 25 -17.54 -10.21 -13.54
CA ALA A 25 -16.18 -10.56 -13.14
C ALA A 25 -15.14 -10.03 -14.12
N ALA A 26 -15.39 -10.11 -15.43
CA ALA A 26 -14.47 -9.64 -16.46
C ALA A 26 -14.15 -8.13 -16.34
N VAL A 27 -15.10 -7.31 -15.90
CA VAL A 27 -14.91 -5.87 -15.71
C VAL A 27 -14.40 -5.54 -14.30
N ALA A 28 -14.89 -6.24 -13.27
CA ALA A 28 -14.57 -5.93 -11.88
C ALA A 28 -13.13 -6.30 -11.48
N VAL A 29 -12.60 -7.42 -12.00
CA VAL A 29 -11.25 -7.90 -11.66
C VAL A 29 -10.16 -6.88 -12.00
N PRO A 30 -10.03 -6.36 -13.24
CA PRO A 30 -8.98 -5.40 -13.57
C PRO A 30 -9.09 -4.09 -12.77
N GLN A 31 -10.32 -3.59 -12.57
CA GLN A 31 -10.54 -2.38 -11.76
C GLN A 31 -10.08 -2.58 -10.31
N PHE A 32 -10.41 -3.72 -9.70
CA PHE A 32 -10.02 -4.00 -8.32
C PHE A 32 -8.50 -4.14 -8.16
N THR A 33 -7.81 -4.73 -9.15
CA THR A 33 -6.34 -4.84 -9.12
C THR A 33 -5.67 -3.47 -9.20
N ASP A 34 -6.17 -2.56 -10.04
CA ASP A 34 -5.62 -1.21 -10.17
C ASP A 34 -5.83 -0.39 -8.89
N LEU A 35 -7.04 -0.45 -8.31
CA LEU A 35 -7.35 0.20 -7.03
C LEU A 35 -6.42 -0.28 -5.91
N SER A 36 -6.17 -1.59 -5.84
CA SER A 36 -5.26 -2.16 -4.85
C SER A 36 -3.83 -1.67 -5.00
N THR A 37 -3.36 -1.51 -6.25
CA THR A 37 -2.02 -0.99 -6.56
C THR A 37 -1.91 0.48 -6.19
N ASN A 38 -2.91 1.29 -6.56
CA ASN A 38 -2.97 2.71 -6.22
C ASN A 38 -3.03 2.95 -4.70
N ALA A 39 -3.78 2.13 -3.96
CA ALA A 39 -3.82 2.18 -2.50
C ALA A 39 -2.44 1.90 -1.89
N ARG A 40 -1.68 0.93 -2.42
CA ARG A 40 -0.31 0.65 -1.98
C ARG A 40 0.63 1.81 -2.25
N LEU A 41 0.56 2.41 -3.44
CA LEU A 41 1.36 3.59 -3.79
C LEU A 41 1.05 4.77 -2.87
N ALA A 42 -0.21 5.00 -2.52
CA ALA A 42 -0.61 6.05 -1.58
C ALA A 42 -0.01 5.83 -0.18
N VAL A 43 -0.02 4.59 0.31
CA VAL A 43 0.61 4.23 1.60
C VAL A 43 2.13 4.45 1.55
N ASN A 44 2.78 4.05 0.46
CA ASN A 44 4.21 4.28 0.28
C ASN A 44 4.55 5.78 0.25
N GLN A 45 3.72 6.59 -0.41
CA GLN A 45 3.90 8.04 -0.44
C GLN A 45 3.69 8.66 0.95
N ALA A 46 2.73 8.16 1.73
CA ALA A 46 2.54 8.57 3.11
C ALA A 46 3.76 8.22 3.98
N ALA A 47 4.38 7.06 3.78
CA ALA A 47 5.63 6.69 4.43
C ALA A 47 6.77 7.65 4.07
N CYS A 48 6.92 8.03 2.78
CA CYS A 48 7.88 9.06 2.37
C CYS A 48 7.63 10.42 3.05
N GLY A 49 6.37 10.81 3.25
CA GLY A 49 6.01 12.00 4.00
C GLY A 49 6.39 11.91 5.49
N ALA A 50 6.17 10.75 6.10
CA ALA A 50 6.57 10.50 7.49
C ALA A 50 8.09 10.58 7.66
N LEU A 51 8.88 10.07 6.70
CA LEU A 51 10.33 10.17 6.72
C LEU A 51 10.82 11.63 6.73
N GLN A 52 10.22 12.48 5.90
CA GLN A 52 10.55 13.92 5.88
C GLN A 52 10.20 14.60 7.19
N SER A 53 9.01 14.32 7.74
CA SER A 53 8.60 14.83 9.04
C SER A 53 9.55 14.38 10.16
N SER A 54 9.98 13.12 10.16
CA SER A 54 10.97 12.61 11.12
C SER A 54 12.31 13.34 11.02
N ALA A 55 12.77 13.68 9.80
CA ALA A 55 14.00 14.46 9.62
C ALA A 55 13.89 15.86 10.27
N VAL A 56 12.76 16.53 10.10
CA VAL A 56 12.50 17.85 10.71
C VAL A 56 12.38 17.75 12.23
N LEU A 57 11.68 16.73 12.73
CA LEU A 57 11.53 16.50 14.17
C LEU A 57 12.87 16.22 14.84
N LEU A 58 13.71 15.37 14.25
CA LEU A 58 15.05 15.07 14.76
C LEU A 58 15.95 16.31 14.76
N TYR A 59 15.88 17.12 13.72
CA TYR A 59 16.59 18.40 13.70
C TYR A 59 16.11 19.33 14.82
N GLY A 60 14.79 19.42 15.04
CA GLY A 60 14.21 20.23 16.12
C GLY A 60 14.58 19.75 17.52
N SER A 61 14.70 18.43 17.73
CA SER A 61 15.08 17.86 19.03
C SER A 61 16.58 17.92 19.31
N ASN A 62 17.41 17.69 18.30
CA ASN A 62 18.87 17.59 18.47
C ASN A 62 19.62 18.87 18.09
N ASN A 63 18.92 19.87 17.53
CA ASN A 63 19.46 21.11 16.96
C ASN A 63 20.66 20.89 16.01
N THR A 64 20.68 19.72 15.37
CA THR A 64 21.77 19.25 14.51
C THR A 64 21.22 18.35 13.41
N ARG A 65 21.97 18.26 12.31
CA ARG A 65 21.64 17.38 11.19
C ARG A 65 21.79 15.92 11.63
N SER A 66 20.91 15.05 11.17
CA SER A 66 20.95 13.61 11.49
C SER A 66 21.41 12.81 10.28
N SER A 67 22.18 11.74 10.50
CA SER A 67 22.52 10.82 9.41
C SER A 67 21.28 10.14 8.86
N TYR A 68 21.28 9.81 7.57
CA TYR A 68 20.15 9.12 6.94
C TYR A 68 19.68 7.88 7.72
N SER A 69 20.63 7.06 8.23
CA SER A 69 20.33 5.87 9.03
C SER A 69 19.55 6.18 10.32
N VAL A 70 19.88 7.30 11.00
CA VAL A 70 19.19 7.75 12.21
C VAL A 70 17.76 8.17 11.89
N ILE A 71 17.57 8.91 10.79
CA ILE A 71 16.24 9.34 10.34
C ILE A 71 15.37 8.12 10.01
N THR A 72 15.90 7.16 9.24
CA THR A 72 15.16 5.95 8.89
C THR A 72 14.88 5.04 10.09
N ALA A 73 15.76 5.02 11.10
CA ALA A 73 15.52 4.25 12.33
C ALA A 73 14.40 4.87 13.18
N ALA A 74 14.24 6.20 13.13
CA ALA A 74 13.13 6.91 13.76
C ALA A 74 11.81 6.81 12.96
N THR A 75 11.86 6.29 11.73
CA THR A 75 10.69 6.11 10.86
C THR A 75 10.52 4.63 10.52
N THR A 76 9.89 3.87 11.40
CA THR A 76 9.50 2.49 11.11
C THR A 76 8.04 2.44 10.63
N VAL A 77 7.80 1.79 9.48
CA VAL A 77 6.44 1.56 8.99
C VAL A 77 6.03 0.16 9.40
N GLN A 78 5.10 0.07 10.35
CA GLN A 78 4.71 -1.20 10.96
C GLN A 78 3.19 -1.41 10.90
N ARG A 79 2.78 -2.67 10.86
CA ARG A 79 1.39 -3.11 11.05
C ARG A 79 1.40 -4.12 12.19
N GLY A 80 1.02 -3.66 13.38
CA GLY A 80 1.27 -4.41 14.62
C GLY A 80 2.77 -4.54 14.85
N THR A 81 3.26 -5.76 15.06
CA THR A 81 4.69 -6.04 15.29
C THR A 81 5.48 -6.32 14.01
N THR A 82 4.85 -6.29 12.84
CA THR A 82 5.50 -6.59 11.56
C THR A 82 5.91 -5.30 10.86
N THR A 83 7.20 -5.20 10.50
CA THR A 83 7.71 -4.13 9.63
C THR A 83 7.21 -4.35 8.20
N VAL A 84 6.47 -3.36 7.68
CA VAL A 84 5.73 -3.42 6.41
C VAL A 84 6.58 -2.94 5.24
N GLY A 85 7.60 -2.13 5.52
CA GLY A 85 8.54 -1.69 4.51
C GLY A 85 9.79 -1.08 5.11
N THR A 86 10.79 -0.94 4.26
CA THR A 86 12.10 -0.42 4.63
C THR A 86 12.46 0.79 3.79
N PHE A 87 13.18 1.72 4.40
CA PHE A 87 13.81 2.82 3.70
C PHE A 87 15.24 2.42 3.31
N SER A 88 15.65 2.81 2.10
CA SER A 88 16.99 2.58 1.56
C SER A 88 17.44 3.82 0.79
N GLY A 89 18.72 3.87 0.38
CA GLY A 89 19.28 5.00 -0.36
C GLY A 89 19.94 6.04 0.54
N THR A 90 19.79 7.32 0.19
CA THR A 90 20.44 8.45 0.85
C THR A 90 19.46 9.61 1.06
N CYS A 91 19.89 10.67 1.75
CA CYS A 91 19.13 11.90 1.89
C CYS A 91 18.61 12.45 0.54
N THR A 92 19.42 12.31 -0.53
CA THR A 92 19.11 12.90 -1.84
C THR A 92 18.19 12.06 -2.69
N ALA A 93 18.20 10.74 -2.48
CA ALA A 93 17.33 9.79 -3.16
C ALA A 93 16.85 8.70 -2.19
N PRO A 94 15.94 9.02 -1.25
CA PRO A 94 15.36 8.03 -0.37
C PRO A 94 14.38 7.15 -1.15
N VAL A 95 14.38 5.86 -0.87
CA VAL A 95 13.46 4.89 -1.50
C VAL A 95 12.78 4.09 -0.41
N PHE A 96 11.45 4.08 -0.45
CA PHE A 96 10.64 3.19 0.39
C PHE A 96 10.24 1.95 -0.41
N THR A 97 10.44 0.77 0.18
CA THR A 97 10.05 -0.50 -0.43
C THR A 97 9.13 -1.25 0.52
N ASN A 98 7.91 -1.56 0.08
CA ASN A 98 7.01 -2.44 0.82
C ASN A 98 7.48 -3.89 0.65
N THR A 99 7.71 -4.58 1.78
CA THR A 99 8.29 -5.94 1.82
C THR A 99 7.25 -7.02 2.09
N THR A 100 6.00 -6.63 2.37
CA THR A 100 4.93 -7.56 2.76
C THR A 100 3.98 -7.93 1.62
N VAL A 101 4.15 -7.32 0.45
CA VAL A 101 3.30 -7.56 -0.73
C VAL A 101 4.15 -7.92 -1.94
N THR A 102 3.80 -9.01 -2.63
CA THR A 102 4.42 -9.41 -3.89
C THR A 102 3.51 -9.03 -5.07
N PRO A 103 4.06 -8.47 -6.18
CA PRO A 103 5.43 -7.95 -6.30
C PRO A 103 5.66 -6.73 -5.41
N ASN A 104 6.89 -6.60 -4.89
CA ASN A 104 7.28 -5.45 -4.06
C ASN A 104 7.24 -4.19 -4.92
N VAL A 105 6.59 -3.15 -4.41
CA VAL A 105 6.53 -1.85 -5.09
C VAL A 105 7.44 -0.88 -4.35
N ALA A 106 8.50 -0.45 -5.03
CA ALA A 106 9.40 0.60 -4.56
C ALA A 106 8.86 1.98 -4.97
N THR A 107 8.98 2.96 -4.08
CA THR A 107 8.55 4.34 -4.31
C THR A 107 9.69 5.27 -3.97
N ASN A 108 10.07 6.10 -4.95
CA ASN A 108 11.08 7.14 -4.76
C ASN A 108 10.45 8.26 -3.93
N CYS A 109 11.06 8.55 -2.80
CA CYS A 109 10.68 9.65 -1.95
C CYS A 109 11.35 10.95 -2.43
N SER A 110 10.76 12.10 -2.09
CA SER A 110 11.41 13.38 -2.33
C SER A 110 12.70 13.51 -1.52
N THR A 111 13.68 14.22 -2.08
CA THR A 111 14.94 14.54 -1.41
C THR A 111 14.70 15.22 -0.06
N ILE A 112 15.35 14.72 0.98
CA ILE A 112 15.40 15.38 2.28
C ILE A 112 16.42 16.53 2.17
N PRO A 113 16.04 17.78 2.53
CA PRO A 113 16.95 18.91 2.46
C PRO A 113 18.24 18.65 3.24
N ALA A 114 19.37 19.07 2.67
CA ALA A 114 20.67 18.94 3.30
C ALA A 114 20.69 19.57 4.70
N ALA A 115 19.90 20.62 4.96
CA ALA A 115 19.77 21.24 6.28
C ALA A 115 19.34 20.27 7.40
N PHE A 116 18.72 19.13 7.08
CA PHE A 116 18.21 18.17 8.06
C PHE A 116 18.96 16.84 8.06
N CYS A 117 19.62 16.50 6.94
CA CYS A 117 20.20 15.18 6.72
C CYS A 117 21.68 15.26 6.31
N ILE A 118 22.51 14.36 6.85
CA ILE A 118 23.93 14.15 6.47
C ILE A 118 24.19 12.73 5.99
#